data_AF-A0A818ZVQ1-F1
#
_entry.id   AF-A0A818ZVQ1-F1
#
_cell.length_a   1.000
_cell.length_b   1.000
_cell.length_c   1.000
_cell.angle_alpha   90.00
_cell.angle_beta   90.00
_cell.angle_gamma   90.00
#
_symmetry.space_group_name_H-M   'P 1'
#
loop_
_entity.id
_entity.type
_entity.pdbx_description
1 polymer ?
#
loop_
_entity_poly.entity_id
_entity_poly.type
_entity_poly.pdbx_seq_one_letter_code
_entity_poly.pdbx_strand_id
1 'polypeptide(L)'
;MMSQMDTLHPVTKFSRKNENLLNIVQELYQKCRRHDQILCFVSSVKDVNECCSLLKTITSGVIIAYPLIQSQEAATQKEYIENGSVFFSTTAAET
;
A
#
# COMPACT_ATOMS: atom_id res chain seq x y z
N MET A 1 -4.41 25.18 -10.08
CA MET A 1 -3.67 25.04 -8.80
C MET A 1 -4.58 24.31 -7.84
N MET A 2 -4.22 23.11 -7.37
CA MET A 2 -5.00 22.44 -6.31
C MET A 2 -4.49 22.92 -4.96
N SER A 3 -5.37 23.58 -4.20
CA SER A 3 -5.12 24.03 -2.83
C SER A 3 -4.69 22.87 -1.95
N GLN A 4 -3.71 23.11 -1.08
CA GLN A 4 -3.39 22.22 0.03
C GLN A 4 -4.66 21.98 0.84
N MET A 5 -5.24 20.78 0.76
CA MET A 5 -6.29 20.38 1.69
C MET A 5 -5.72 20.44 3.10
N ASP A 6 -6.49 21.05 4.01
CA ASP A 6 -6.27 21.10 5.45
C ASP A 6 -6.22 19.67 6.01
N THR A 7 -5.06 19.05 5.93
CA THR A 7 -4.80 17.77 6.58
C THR A 7 -4.39 18.06 8.03
N LEU A 8 -5.06 17.41 8.99
CA LEU A 8 -4.77 17.55 10.43
C LEU A 8 -3.31 17.23 10.78
N HIS A 9 -2.63 16.47 9.90
CA HIS A 9 -1.22 16.12 10.00
C HIS A 9 -0.49 16.48 8.71
N PRO A 10 0.76 16.99 8.80
CA PRO A 10 1.50 17.43 7.63
C PRO A 10 1.77 16.28 6.67
N VAL A 11 1.30 16.42 5.44
CA VAL A 11 1.56 15.46 4.36
C VAL A 11 2.78 15.93 3.56
N THR A 12 3.83 15.10 3.55
CA THR A 12 5.00 15.32 2.70
C THR A 12 4.85 14.54 1.39
N LYS A 13 5.10 15.19 0.26
CA LYS A 13 4.99 14.59 -1.07
C LYS A 13 6.36 14.49 -1.72
N PHE A 14 6.69 13.31 -2.24
CA PHE A 14 7.93 13.06 -2.97
C PHE A 14 7.58 12.54 -4.38
N SER A 15 8.23 13.09 -5.41
CA SER A 15 8.11 12.59 -6.77
C SER A 15 9.28 11.65 -7.07
N ARG A 16 8.96 10.40 -7.40
CA ARG A 16 9.92 9.34 -7.76
C ARG A 16 9.59 8.80 -9.15
N LYS A 17 9.88 9.59 -10.19
CA LYS A 17 9.58 9.21 -11.57
C LYS A 17 10.43 8.01 -11.99
N ASN A 18 9.83 7.06 -12.71
CA ASN A 18 10.49 5.86 -13.25
C ASN A 18 11.05 4.88 -12.21
N GLU A 19 10.78 5.08 -10.91
CA GLU A 19 11.13 4.10 -9.90
C GLU A 19 10.11 2.96 -9.84
N ASN A 20 10.58 1.74 -9.60
CA ASN A 20 9.72 0.59 -9.42
C ASN A 20 9.02 0.66 -8.05
N LEU A 21 7.69 0.55 -8.06
CA LEU A 21 6.86 0.60 -6.86
C LEU A 21 7.31 -0.38 -5.77
N LEU A 22 7.66 -1.62 -6.12
CA LEU A 22 8.06 -2.64 -5.16
C LEU A 22 9.40 -2.33 -4.49
N ASN A 23 10.31 -1.61 -5.18
CA ASN A 23 11.55 -1.13 -4.58
C ASN A 23 11.27 -0.01 -3.56
N ILE A 24 10.35 0.89 -3.89
CA ILE A 24 9.92 1.96 -2.98
C ILE A 24 9.29 1.35 -1.72
N VAL A 25 8.40 0.35 -1.88
CA VAL A 25 7.77 -0.33 -0.75
C VAL A 25 8.80 -0.99 0.17
N GLN A 26 9.81 -1.66 -0.39
CA GLN A 26 10.89 -2.24 0.40
C GLN A 26 11.69 -1.18 1.16
N GLU A 27 12.04 -0.07 0.52
CA GLU A 27 12.76 1.04 1.17
C GLU A 27 11.94 1.66 2.31
N LEU A 28 10.64 1.88 2.08
CA LEU A 28 9.73 2.42 3.09
C LEU A 28 9.55 1.43 4.25
N TYR A 29 9.40 0.13 3.95
CA TYR A 29 9.23 -0.91 4.95
C TYR A 29 10.43 -0.99 5.91
N GLN A 30 11.65 -0.81 5.41
CA GLN A 30 12.86 -0.76 6.26
C GLN A 30 12.88 0.44 7.23
N LYS A 31 12.11 1.50 6.92
CA LYS A 31 12.00 2.72 7.73
C LYS A 31 10.76 2.72 8.63
N CYS A 32 9.82 1.80 8.38
CA CYS A 32 8.59 1.68 9.16
C CYS A 32 8.87 1.27 10.60
N ARG A 33 8.19 1.92 11.54
CA ARG A 33 8.06 1.46 12.92
C ARG A 33 6.99 0.38 13.00
N ARG A 34 6.93 -0.31 14.15
CA ARG A 34 6.03 -1.45 14.39
C ARG A 34 4.54 -1.19 14.08
N HIS A 35 4.10 0.06 14.09
CA HIS A 35 2.71 0.45 13.85
C HIS A 35 2.50 1.28 12.58
N ASP A 36 3.54 1.46 11.77
CA ASP A 36 3.41 2.18 10.52
C ASP A 36 2.82 1.26 9.44
N GLN A 37 1.96 1.81 8.60
CA GLN A 37 1.31 1.09 7.52
C GLN A 37 1.60 1.77 6.18
N ILE A 38 1.84 0.96 5.15
CA ILE A 38 2.07 1.40 3.79
C ILE A 38 0.86 1.02 2.95
N LEU A 39 0.22 2.00 2.33
CA LEU A 39 -0.88 1.80 1.38
C LEU A 39 -0.43 2.21 -0.03
N CYS A 40 -0.48 1.25 -0.95
CA CYS A 40 -0.10 1.45 -2.35
C CYS A 40 -1.34 1.38 -3.25
N PHE A 41 -1.52 2.40 -4.09
CA PHE A 41 -2.57 2.42 -5.09
C PHE A 41 -2.02 1.99 -6.46
N VAL A 42 -2.67 1.01 -7.07
CA VAL A 42 -2.35 0.50 -8.41
C VAL A 42 -3.60 0.48 -9.29
N SER A 43 -3.40 0.31 -10.60
CA SER A 43 -4.43 0.58 -11.60
C SER A 43 -5.58 -0.43 -11.64
N SER A 44 -5.36 -1.66 -11.17
CA SER A 44 -6.38 -2.71 -11.22
C SER A 44 -6.26 -3.74 -10.10
N VAL A 45 -7.34 -4.48 -9.86
CA VAL A 45 -7.34 -5.61 -8.91
C VAL A 45 -6.35 -6.70 -9.34
N LYS A 46 -6.12 -6.86 -10.64
CA LYS A 46 -5.09 -7.78 -11.15
C LYS A 46 -3.71 -7.32 -10.66
N ASP A 47 -3.39 -6.04 -10.82
CA ASP A 47 -2.11 -5.47 -10.39
C ASP A 47 -1.94 -5.55 -8.87
N VAL A 48 -3.03 -5.38 -8.10
CA VAL A 48 -3.02 -5.58 -6.64
C VAL A 48 -2.51 -6.99 -6.30
N ASN A 49 -3.13 -8.02 -6.87
CA ASN A 49 -2.78 -9.40 -6.58
C ASN A 49 -1.36 -9.75 -7.08
N GLU A 50 -0.99 -9.24 -8.26
CA GLU A 50 0.34 -9.43 -8.83
C GLU A 50 1.41 -8.78 -7.95
N CYS A 51 1.20 -7.53 -7.50
CA CYS A 51 2.12 -6.84 -6.60
C CYS A 51 2.26 -7.54 -5.25
N CYS A 52 1.17 -8.01 -4.64
CA CYS A 52 1.23 -8.80 -3.40
C CYS A 52 2.07 -10.07 -3.57
N SER A 53 1.83 -10.81 -4.65
CA SER A 53 2.55 -12.06 -4.95
C SER A 53 4.03 -11.82 -5.25
N LEU A 54 4.32 -10.83 -6.10
CA LEU A 54 5.69 -10.46 -6.46
C LEU A 54 6.47 -9.96 -5.25
N LEU A 55 5.90 -9.08 -4.44
CA LEU A 55 6.58 -8.55 -3.25
C LEU A 55 6.94 -9.66 -2.27
N LYS A 56 6.00 -10.58 -2.02
CA LYS A 56 6.26 -11.78 -1.20
C LYS A 56 7.39 -12.61 -1.81
N THR A 57 7.40 -12.80 -3.12
CA THR A 57 8.41 -13.61 -3.82
C THR A 57 9.79 -12.98 -3.75
N ILE A 58 9.93 -11.72 -4.14
CA ILE A 58 11.24 -11.03 -4.19
C ILE A 58 11.85 -10.82 -2.81
N THR A 59 11.02 -10.73 -1.77
CA THR A 59 11.48 -10.60 -0.38
C THR A 59 11.60 -11.95 0.33
N SER A 60 11.44 -13.08 -0.37
CA SER A 60 11.46 -14.42 0.23
C SER A 60 10.49 -14.58 1.41
N GLY A 61 9.33 -13.91 1.34
CA GLY A 61 8.30 -13.94 2.36
C GLY A 61 8.53 -13.01 3.55
N VAL A 62 9.61 -12.21 3.56
CA VAL A 62 9.89 -11.24 4.64
C VAL A 62 8.82 -10.14 4.66
N ILE A 63 8.42 -9.64 3.50
CA ILE A 63 7.34 -8.66 3.40
C ILE A 63 6.09 -9.35 2.86
N ILE A 64 5.06 -9.40 3.69
CA ILE A 64 3.73 -9.89 3.31
C ILE A 64 2.83 -8.68 3.10
N ALA A 65 2.36 -8.51 1.87
CA ALA A 65 1.38 -7.48 1.53
C ALA A 65 0.00 -8.09 1.33
N TYR A 66 -1.03 -7.30 1.67
CA TYR A 66 -2.41 -7.73 1.64
C TYR A 66 -3.20 -6.92 0.61
N PRO A 67 -4.07 -7.57 -0.19
CA PRO A 67 -5.01 -6.85 -1.03
C PRO A 67 -6.07 -6.16 -0.15
N LEU A 68 -6.34 -4.89 -0.41
CA LEU A 68 -7.48 -4.13 0.12
C LEU A 68 -8.31 -3.62 -1.06
N ILE A 69 -9.33 -4.39 -1.45
CA ILE A 69 -10.18 -4.11 -2.62
C ILE A 69 -11.65 -4.17 -2.20
N GLN A 70 -12.49 -3.38 -2.89
CA GLN A 70 -13.91 -3.23 -2.57
C GLN A 70 -14.69 -4.55 -2.56
N SER A 71 -14.30 -5.53 -3.40
CA SER A 71 -14.99 -6.82 -3.49
C SER A 71 -14.69 -7.78 -2.33
N GLN A 72 -13.78 -7.43 -1.42
CA GLN A 72 -13.51 -8.24 -0.22
C GLN A 72 -14.58 -8.03 0.84
N GLU A 73 -14.85 -9.09 1.59
CA GLU A 73 -15.69 -9.01 2.79
C GLU A 73 -15.09 -8.04 3.81
N ALA A 74 -15.96 -7.27 4.47
CA ALA A 74 -15.56 -6.27 5.45
C ALA A 74 -14.76 -6.88 6.62
N ALA A 75 -15.10 -8.10 7.04
CA ALA A 75 -14.37 -8.82 8.08
C ALA A 75 -12.92 -9.09 7.68
N THR A 76 -12.69 -9.57 6.45
CA THR A 76 -11.36 -9.80 5.90
C THR A 76 -10.56 -8.52 5.76
N GLN A 77 -11.17 -7.43 5.29
CA GLN A 77 -10.51 -6.13 5.21
C GLN A 77 -10.07 -5.65 6.59
N LYS A 78 -10.94 -5.78 7.59
CA LYS A 78 -10.63 -5.41 8.98
C LYS A 78 -9.48 -6.23 9.54
N GLU A 79 -9.48 -7.55 9.35
CA GLU A 79 -8.39 -8.43 9.80
C GLU A 79 -7.05 -8.01 9.18
N TYR A 80 -7.04 -7.70 7.88
CA TYR A 80 -5.84 -7.23 7.18
C TYR A 80 -5.37 -5.88 7.71
N ILE A 81 -6.27 -4.93 7.93
CA ILE A 81 -5.92 -3.61 8.47
C ILE A 81 -5.36 -3.73 9.90
N GLU A 82 -5.88 -4.63 10.73
CA GLU A 82 -5.42 -4.79 12.12
C GLU A 82 -4.04 -5.46 12.20
N ASN A 83 -3.73 -6.39 11.29
CA ASN A 83 -2.53 -7.23 11.39
C ASN A 83 -1.46 -6.95 10.32
N GLY A 84 -1.83 -6.25 9.24
CA GLY A 84 -0.97 -5.99 8.10
C GLY A 84 -0.19 -4.68 8.22
N SER A 85 0.95 -4.63 7.55
CA SER A 85 1.79 -3.42 7.45
C SER A 85 1.91 -2.89 6.03
N VAL A 86 1.59 -3.70 5.01
CA VAL A 86 1.69 -3.33 3.60
C VAL A 86 0.42 -3.75 2.88
N PHE A 87 -0.16 -2.82 2.13
CA PHE A 87 -1.41 -3.00 1.43
C PHE A 87 -1.31 -2.55 -0.02
N PHE A 88 -1.92 -3.31 -0.92
CA PHE A 88 -2.17 -2.87 -2.29
C PHE A 88 -3.67 -2.72 -2.50
N SER A 89 -4.06 -1.59 -3.09
CA SER A 89 -5.45 -1.24 -3.33
C SER A 89 -5.61 -0.61 -4.71
N THR A 90 -6.85 -0.45 -5.16
CA THR A 90 -7.18 0.33 -6.35
C THR A 90 -7.74 1.68 -5.94
N THR A 91 -7.62 2.69 -6.81
CA THR A 91 -8.24 4.01 -6.60
C THR A 91 -9.78 3.96 -6.58
N ALA A 92 -10.41 2.82 -6.89
CA ALA A 92 -11.83 2.63 -6.67
C ALA A 92 -12.22 2.65 -5.18
N ALA A 93 -11.24 2.62 -4.27
CA ALA A 93 -11.41 2.85 -2.84
C ALA A 93 -11.22 4.33 -2.42
N GLU A 94 -11.03 5.26 -3.36
CA GLU A 94 -10.95 6.70 -3.09
C GLU A 94 -12.38 7.30 -3.07
N THR A 95 -13.02 7.32 -1.91
CA THR A 95 -14.30 8.03 -1.64
C THR A 95 -14.17 8.96 -0.46
#